data_AF-A0AAT9HCP4-F1
#
_entry.id   AF-A0AAT9HCP4-F1
#
_cell.length_a   1.000
_cell.length_b   1.000
_cell.length_c   1.000
_cell.angle_alpha   90.00
_cell.angle_beta   90.00
_cell.angle_gamma   90.00
#
_symmetry.space_group_name_H-M   'P 1'
#
loop_
_entity.id
_entity.type
_entity.pdbx_description
1 polymer ?
#
loop_
_entity_poly.entity_id
_entity_poly.type
_entity_poly.pdbx_seq_one_letter_code
_entity_poly.pdbx_strand_id
1 'polypeptide(L)' 'MVLLGDLNGTMDDRALDGVTSGLRSVQSEAGEGFGFTWPARFPVARIDHILVRGVTVASSRVLPATGSDHLPVAAGIGW' A
#
# COMPACT_ATOMS: atom_id res chain seq x y z
N MET A 1 -9.44 -4.98 -10.77
CA MET A 1 -8.41 -5.90 -10.22
C MET A 1 -7.77 -5.25 -9.01
N VAL A 2 -7.48 -6.04 -7.99
CA VAL A 2 -6.77 -5.61 -6.77
C VAL A 2 -5.61 -6.58 -6.53
N LEU A 3 -4.42 -6.06 -6.28
CA LEU A 3 -3.25 -6.78 -5.77
C LEU A 3 -2.94 -6.20 -4.39
N LEU A 4 -2.80 -7.03 -3.37
CA LEU A 4 -2.45 -6.57 -2.02
C LEU A 4 -1.50 -7.52 -1.31
N GLY A 5 -0.60 -6.97 -0.50
CA GLY A 5 0.32 -7.74 0.32
C GLY A 5 1.60 -6.98 0.66
N ASP A 6 2.44 -7.62 1.45
CA ASP A 6 3.84 -7.24 1.66
C ASP A 6 4.65 -7.64 0.42
N LEU A 7 5.19 -6.65 -0.29
CA LEU A 7 6.03 -6.85 -1.47
C LEU A 7 7.52 -6.71 -1.16
N ASN A 8 7.90 -6.44 0.10
CA ASN A 8 9.29 -6.23 0.55
C ASN A 8 10.07 -5.14 -0.21
N GLY A 9 9.38 -4.24 -0.90
CA GLY A 9 9.96 -3.15 -1.67
C GLY A 9 9.00 -1.98 -1.81
N THR A 10 9.52 -0.80 -2.13
CA THR A 10 8.69 0.37 -2.42
C THR A 10 8.19 0.34 -3.88
N MET A 11 7.29 1.26 -4.25
CA MET A 11 6.85 1.40 -5.65
C MET A 11 7.98 1.83 -6.61
N ASP A 12 9.15 2.22 -6.08
CA ASP A 12 10.33 2.60 -6.87
C ASP A 12 11.32 1.43 -7.05
N ASP A 13 11.04 0.27 -6.45
CA ASP A 13 11.85 -0.93 -6.62
C ASP A 13 11.60 -1.57 -7.98
N ARG A 14 12.59 -1.48 -8.88
CA ARG A 14 12.53 -2.05 -10.23
C ARG A 14 12.33 -3.56 -10.25
N ALA A 15 12.68 -4.27 -9.17
CA ALA A 15 12.39 -5.70 -9.06
C ALA A 15 10.89 -6.00 -9.09
N LEU A 16 10.06 -5.02 -8.71
CA LEU A 16 8.60 -5.14 -8.69
C LEU A 16 7.92 -4.71 -10.00
N ASP A 17 8.62 -4.09 -10.96
CA ASP A 17 8.03 -3.54 -12.20
C ASP A 17 7.15 -4.55 -12.93
N GLY A 18 7.57 -5.81 -13.00
CA GLY A 18 6.82 -6.87 -13.70
C GLY A 18 5.45 -7.17 -13.10
N VAL A 19 5.29 -7.02 -11.78
CA VAL A 19 4.03 -7.30 -11.06
C VAL A 19 3.21 -6.04 -10.78
N THR A 20 3.85 -4.87 -10.74
CA THR A 20 3.19 -3.58 -10.49
C THR A 20 2.80 -2.85 -11.78
N SER A 21 3.27 -3.30 -12.94
CA SER A 21 3.02 -2.66 -14.23
C SER A 21 1.53 -2.42 -14.50
N GLY A 22 1.19 -1.15 -14.76
CA GLY A 22 -0.17 -0.72 -15.03
C GLY A 22 -1.13 -0.78 -13.83
N LEU A 23 -0.61 -0.97 -12.61
CA LEU A 23 -1.37 -0.84 -11.37
C LEU A 23 -1.12 0.53 -10.75
N ARG A 24 -2.12 1.05 -10.06
CA ARG A 24 -2.05 2.32 -9.35
C ARG A 24 -2.10 2.07 -7.84
N SER A 25 -1.28 2.79 -7.08
CA SER A 25 -1.26 2.67 -5.62
C SER A 25 -2.43 3.42 -5.00
N VAL A 26 -3.19 2.75 -4.12
CA VAL A 26 -4.27 3.42 -3.37
C VAL A 26 -3.73 4.52 -2.44
N GLN A 27 -2.48 4.38 -1.98
CA GLN A 27 -1.84 5.43 -1.18
C GLN A 27 -1.64 6.69 -2.02
N SER A 28 -1.11 6.53 -3.24
CA SER A 28 -0.84 7.67 -4.12
C SER A 28 -2.14 8.36 -4.58
N GLU A 29 -3.25 7.61 -4.69
CA GLU A 29 -4.53 8.15 -5.13
C GLU A 29 -5.34 8.81 -4.00
N ALA A 30 -5.41 8.22 -2.81
CA ALA A 30 -6.33 8.65 -1.76
C ALA A 30 -5.78 8.45 -0.34
N GLY A 31 -4.45 8.35 -0.20
CA GLY A 31 -3.77 8.23 1.08
C GLY A 31 -3.23 9.56 1.61
N GLU A 32 -3.03 9.61 2.93
CA GLU A 32 -2.41 10.75 3.60
C GLU A 32 -1.00 10.42 4.10
N GLY A 33 -0.14 11.45 4.12
CA GLY A 33 1.25 11.35 4.59
C GLY A 33 2.08 10.32 3.81
N PHE A 34 3.19 9.92 4.41
CA PHE A 34 4.08 8.90 3.81
C PHE A 34 3.43 7.52 3.77
N GLY A 35 2.54 7.22 4.71
CA GLY A 35 1.88 5.93 4.91
C GLY A 35 2.85 4.75 5.11
N PHE A 36 4.02 4.99 5.71
CA PHE A 36 4.91 3.91 6.07
C PHE A 36 4.21 2.86 6.93
N THR A 37 4.53 1.61 6.67
CA THR A 37 3.92 0.44 7.30
C THR A 37 4.92 -0.36 8.12
N TRP A 38 6.22 -0.19 7.86
CA TRP A 38 7.28 -0.96 8.49
C TRP A 38 8.51 -0.11 8.89
N PRO A 39 9.18 -0.45 10.00
CA PRO A 39 8.68 -1.32 11.07
C PRO A 39 7.61 -0.59 11.91
N ALA A 40 6.60 -1.31 12.40
CA ALA A 40 5.44 -0.72 13.08
C ALA A 40 5.80 0.18 14.27
N ARG A 41 6.89 -0.14 14.98
CA ARG A 41 7.40 0.65 16.13
C ARG A 41 7.98 2.01 15.76
N PHE A 42 8.44 2.17 14.52
CA PHE A 42 9.03 3.40 14.00
C PHE A 42 8.98 3.37 12.47
N PRO A 43 7.81 3.64 11.85
CA PRO A 43 7.60 3.41 10.42
C PRO A 43 8.50 4.30 9.57
N VAL A 44 9.27 3.70 8.67
CA VAL A 44 10.20 4.41 7.76
C VAL A 44 10.10 3.94 6.31
N ALA A 45 9.43 2.82 6.05
CA ALA A 45 9.21 2.27 4.72
C ALA A 45 7.76 1.84 4.54
N ARG A 46 7.27 1.92 3.30
CA ARG A 46 6.05 1.24 2.87
C ARG A 46 6.47 0.07 1.99
N ILE A 47 6.28 -1.14 2.53
CA ILE A 47 6.46 -2.39 1.80
C ILE A 47 5.15 -3.17 1.65
N ASP A 48 4.11 -2.77 2.39
CA ASP A 48 2.75 -3.28 2.25
C ASP A 48 1.94 -2.39 1.31
N HIS A 49 1.45 -2.98 0.23
CA HIS A 49 0.77 -2.26 -0.84
C HIS A 49 -0.64 -2.79 -1.08
N ILE A 50 -1.53 -1.89 -1.49
CA ILE A 50 -2.78 -2.22 -2.17
C ILE A 50 -2.74 -1.48 -3.51
N LEU A 51 -2.67 -2.24 -4.60
CA LEU A 51 -2.56 -1.74 -5.97
C LEU A 51 -3.81 -2.13 -6.76
N VAL A 52 -4.27 -1.21 -7.61
CA VAL A 52 -5.56 -1.36 -8.29
C VAL A 52 -5.50 -1.05 -9.78
N ARG A 53 -6.42 -1.67 -10.54
CA ARG A 53 -6.69 -1.35 -11.94
C ARG A 53 -8.18 -1.53 -12.25
N GLY A 54 -8.80 -0.53 -12.88
CA GLY A 54 -10.21 -0.57 -13.28
C GLY A 54 -11.21 -0.44 -12.12
N VAL A 55 -10.83 0.21 -11.02
CA VAL A 55 -11.70 0.56 -9.89
C VAL A 55 -11.40 1.98 -9.43
N THR A 56 -12.38 2.62 -8.82
CA THR A 56 -12.23 3.94 -8.19
C THR A 56 -11.71 3.79 -6.77
N VAL A 57 -10.70 4.56 -6.37
CA VAL A 57 -10.19 4.60 -4.99
C VAL A 57 -10.86 5.75 -4.25
N ALA A 58 -11.56 5.43 -3.16
CA ALA A 58 -12.28 6.41 -2.34
C ALA A 58 -11.49 6.83 -1.09
N SER A 59 -10.66 5.94 -0.53
CA SER A 59 -9.79 6.25 0.62
C SER A 59 -8.65 5.25 0.74
N SER A 60 -7.55 5.68 1.36
CA SER A 60 -6.45 4.82 1.82
C SER A 60 -5.96 5.32 3.18
N ARG A 61 -5.72 4.40 4.11
CA ARG A 61 -5.14 4.74 5.42
C ARG A 61 -4.33 3.58 6.01
N VAL A 62 -3.27 3.94 6.73
CA VAL A 62 -2.56 3.01 7.60
C VAL A 62 -3.31 2.93 8.93
N LEU A 63 -3.52 1.73 9.43
CA LEU A 63 -4.26 1.45 10.66
C LEU A 63 -3.31 1.32 11.87
N PRO A 64 -3.82 1.44 13.10
CA PRO A 64 -3.04 1.21 14.31
C PRO A 64 -2.42 -0.21 14.35
N ALA A 65 -1.31 -0.34 15.08
CA ALA A 65 -0.61 -1.60 15.26
C ALA A 65 -1.50 -2.68 15.91
N THR A 66 -1.35 -3.91 15.45
CA THR A 66 -2.14 -5.08 15.89
C THR A 66 -1.30 -6.13 16.64
N GLY A 67 -0.05 -5.81 16.98
CA GLY A 67 0.94 -6.76 17.50
C GLY A 67 1.84 -7.38 16.42
N SER A 68 1.55 -7.13 15.14
CA SER A 68 2.48 -7.36 14.03
C SER A 68 3.62 -6.33 14.03
N ASP A 69 4.74 -6.68 13.40
CA ASP A 69 5.83 -5.75 13.07
C ASP A 69 5.53 -4.88 11.83
N HIS A 70 4.38 -5.10 11.18
CA HIS A 70 3.80 -4.24 10.14
C HIS A 70 2.53 -3.53 10.62
N LEU A 71 2.29 -2.32 10.14
CA LEU A 71 1.00 -1.63 10.29
C LEU A 71 0.04 -2.06 9.16
N PRO A 72 -1.23 -2.41 9.47
CA PRO A 72 -2.18 -2.79 8.43
C PRO A 72 -2.54 -1.60 7.52
N VAL A 73 -2.87 -1.88 6.26
CA VAL A 73 -3.37 -0.88 5.30
C VAL A 73 -4.82 -1.20 4.95
N ALA A 74 -5.66 -0.17 4.94
CA ALA A 74 -7.05 -0.26 4.52
C ALA A 74 -7.33 0.69 3.35
N ALA A 75 -8.16 0.24 2.41
CA ALA A 75 -8.62 1.04 1.29
C ALA A 75 -10.14 0.87 1.09
N GLY A 76 -10.81 1.97 0.73
CA GLY A 76 -12.17 1.94 0.20
C GLY A 76 -12.13 2.03 -1.32
N ILE A 77 -12.77 1.08 -2.01
CA ILE A 77 -12.81 1.04 -3.48
C ILE A 77 -14.24 0.86 -4.01
N GLY A 78 -14.52 1.35 -5.22
CA GLY A 78 -15.79 1.24 -5.92
C GLY A 78 -15.64 0.88 -7.40
N TRP A 79 -16.75 0.55 -8.06
CA TRP A 79 -16.83 0.07 -9.45
C TRP A 79 -17.56 1.06 -10.35
#